data_AF-A0A7S3ZIA9-F1
#
_entry.id   AF-A0A7S3ZIA9-F1
#
_cell.length_a   1.000
_cell.length_b   1.000
_cell.length_c   1.000
_cell.angle_alpha   90.00
_cell.angle_beta   90.00
_cell.angle_gamma   90.00
#
_symmetry.space_group_name_H-M   'P 1'
#
loop_
_entity.id
_entity.type
_entity.pdbx_description
1 polymer ?
#
loop_
_entity_poly.entity_id
_entity_poly.type
_entity_poly.pdbx_seq_one_letter_code
_entity_poly.pdbx_strand_id
1 'polypeptide(L)'
;QMPKHFAGSRSVSEASIMSRKVVLRERKLTTIPKDLAGSSCQHLDLTENSVSDFKGLGELKSLKRLILDKNGITSVEGFPKMLTLKTLWINNNSISRLAQMAETLQSSTPNLTYLSTMKNPVCPDMYFQDGSLENAYKRYRLLLIYKLPKLKFLDATPVSSEERKQAEQQGPSLDRMMREMCKDEDEYEDQIQRKTQKPFSPPKKPAAYLAKGHVRYNGAQSEGNRFIMNSEL
;
A
#
# COMPACT_ATOMS: atom_id res chain seq x y z
N GLN A 1 34.27 8.71 -26.38
CA GLN A 1 33.39 7.87 -25.55
C GLN A 1 32.34 8.80 -24.93
N MET A 2 31.14 8.85 -25.51
CA MET A 2 30.06 9.73 -25.04
C MET A 2 29.27 9.02 -23.93
N PRO A 3 28.85 9.72 -22.85
CA PRO A 3 28.03 9.10 -21.82
C PRO A 3 26.60 8.90 -22.35
N LYS A 4 26.10 7.68 -22.17
CA LYS A 4 24.73 7.27 -22.50
C LYS A 4 23.76 8.03 -21.58
N HIS A 5 22.96 8.93 -22.15
CA HIS A 5 21.86 9.57 -21.42
C HIS A 5 20.75 8.55 -21.13
N PHE A 6 20.34 8.53 -19.87
CA PHE A 6 19.20 7.83 -19.30
C PHE A 6 17.91 8.09 -20.10
N ALA A 7 17.22 7.02 -20.50
CA ALA A 7 15.85 7.09 -21.02
C ALA A 7 14.87 6.80 -19.88
N GLY A 8 14.03 7.78 -19.51
CA GLY A 8 12.93 7.54 -18.58
C GLY A 8 12.17 8.76 -18.05
N SER A 9 12.73 9.96 -18.02
CA SER A 9 12.01 11.16 -17.55
C SER A 9 11.68 12.08 -18.71
N ARG A 10 10.45 12.03 -19.22
CA ARG A 10 9.92 13.16 -20.00
C ARG A 10 9.79 14.33 -19.02
N SER A 11 10.60 15.37 -19.20
CA SER A 11 10.58 16.58 -18.39
C SER A 11 9.17 17.14 -18.26
N VAL A 12 8.85 17.72 -17.10
CA VAL A 12 7.59 18.43 -16.93
C VAL A 12 7.69 19.72 -17.75
N SER A 13 6.67 20.07 -18.54
CA SER A 13 6.72 21.30 -19.33
C SER A 13 6.77 22.52 -18.42
N GLU A 14 7.49 23.57 -18.82
CA GLU A 14 7.58 24.84 -18.07
C GLU A 14 6.20 25.43 -17.76
N ALA A 15 5.27 25.34 -18.72
CA ALA A 15 3.88 25.75 -18.54
C ALA A 15 3.16 24.96 -17.43
N SER A 16 3.48 23.67 -17.25
CA SER A 16 2.96 22.89 -16.12
C SER A 16 3.63 23.29 -14.80
N ILE A 17 4.93 23.58 -14.78
CA ILE A 17 5.64 24.02 -13.56
C ILE A 17 5.07 25.35 -13.03
N MET A 18 4.68 26.25 -13.92
CA MET A 18 4.03 27.53 -13.57
C MET A 18 2.54 27.38 -13.23
N SER A 19 1.93 26.23 -13.53
CA SER A 19 0.52 25.97 -13.28
C SER A 19 0.26 25.56 -11.83
N ARG A 20 -0.87 26.02 -11.27
CA ARG A 20 -1.37 25.52 -9.98
C ARG A 20 -1.90 24.08 -10.07
N LYS A 21 -2.14 23.56 -11.28
CA LYS A 21 -2.59 22.19 -11.53
C LYS A 21 -1.65 21.50 -12.50
N VAL A 22 -1.08 20.39 -12.07
CA VAL A 22 -0.14 19.56 -12.83
C VAL A 22 -0.73 18.16 -12.96
N VAL A 23 -0.84 17.67 -14.20
CA VAL A 23 -1.38 16.35 -14.52
C VAL A 23 -0.32 15.54 -15.25
N LEU A 24 0.10 14.44 -14.64
CA LEU A 24 1.22 13.60 -15.07
C LEU A 24 0.81 12.13 -15.13
N ARG A 25 -0.34 11.85 -15.74
CA ARG A 25 -0.89 10.50 -15.84
C ARG A 25 -0.14 9.63 -16.85
N GLU A 26 -0.05 8.32 -16.58
CA GLU A 26 0.43 7.32 -17.55
C GLU A 26 1.86 7.58 -18.06
N ARG A 27 2.75 8.07 -17.18
CA ARG A 27 4.13 8.45 -17.53
C ARG A 27 5.20 7.47 -17.02
N LYS A 28 4.79 6.36 -16.40
CA LYS A 28 5.69 5.37 -15.77
C LYS A 28 6.63 6.01 -14.74
N LEU A 29 6.16 7.08 -14.07
CA LEU A 29 6.94 7.76 -13.04
C LEU A 29 7.05 6.85 -11.82
N THR A 30 8.24 6.75 -11.25
CA THR A 30 8.49 6.03 -9.99
C THR A 30 8.68 6.97 -8.79
N THR A 31 8.93 8.25 -9.07
CA THR A 31 9.22 9.30 -8.08
C THR A 31 8.54 10.61 -8.50
N ILE A 32 8.48 11.59 -7.59
CA ILE A 32 8.03 12.94 -7.92
C ILE A 32 9.08 13.63 -8.80
N PRO A 33 8.70 14.20 -9.97
CA PRO A 33 9.65 14.90 -10.82
C PRO A 33 10.33 16.06 -10.07
N LYS A 34 11.66 16.10 -10.13
CA LYS A 34 12.48 17.13 -9.46
C LYS A 34 12.13 18.55 -9.91
N ASP A 35 11.70 18.71 -11.16
CA ASP A 35 11.31 19.99 -11.75
C ASP A 35 10.10 20.64 -11.04
N LEU A 36 9.34 19.87 -10.25
CA LEU A 36 8.23 20.39 -9.44
C LEU A 36 8.68 20.93 -8.08
N ALA A 37 9.92 20.69 -7.66
CA ALA A 37 10.42 21.19 -6.39
C ALA A 37 10.33 22.72 -6.32
N GLY A 38 9.75 23.25 -5.23
CA GLY A 38 9.55 24.70 -5.07
C GLY A 38 8.47 25.32 -5.96
N SER A 39 7.76 24.53 -6.78
CA SER A 39 6.67 25.04 -7.62
C SER A 39 5.48 25.53 -6.79
N SER A 40 4.65 26.38 -7.40
CA SER A 40 3.38 26.85 -6.81
C SER A 40 2.22 25.85 -7.00
N CYS A 41 2.53 24.60 -7.36
CA CYS A 41 1.56 23.55 -7.63
C CYS A 41 0.65 23.30 -6.42
N GLN A 42 -0.66 23.36 -6.64
CA GLN A 42 -1.70 23.12 -5.65
C GLN A 42 -2.43 21.79 -5.89
N HIS A 43 -2.44 21.30 -7.13
CA HIS A 43 -3.12 20.07 -7.54
C HIS A 43 -2.17 19.22 -8.37
N LEU A 44 -1.82 18.05 -7.86
CA LEU A 44 -0.95 17.10 -8.54
C LEU A 44 -1.71 15.80 -8.78
N ASP A 45 -1.82 15.43 -10.05
CA ASP A 45 -2.42 14.17 -10.49
C ASP A 45 -1.34 13.27 -11.09
N LEU A 46 -1.07 12.16 -10.40
CA LEU A 46 -0.09 11.12 -10.75
C LEU A 46 -0.78 9.79 -11.03
N THR A 47 -2.06 9.80 -11.42
CA THR A 47 -2.84 8.58 -11.70
C THR A 47 -2.16 7.70 -12.75
N GLU A 48 -2.17 6.38 -12.54
CA GLU A 48 -1.58 5.39 -13.48
C GLU A 48 -0.08 5.60 -13.71
N ASN A 49 0.68 5.64 -12.62
CA ASN A 49 2.14 5.59 -12.66
C ASN A 49 2.63 4.40 -11.81
N SER A 50 3.86 4.45 -11.33
CA SER A 50 4.45 3.44 -10.44
C SER A 50 5.17 4.13 -9.27
N VAL A 51 4.58 5.24 -8.79
CA VAL A 51 5.18 6.08 -7.74
C VAL A 51 5.14 5.34 -6.42
N SER A 52 6.31 4.94 -5.94
CA SER A 52 6.51 4.29 -4.63
C SER A 52 7.52 5.01 -3.75
N ASP A 53 8.29 5.97 -4.29
CA ASP A 53 9.16 6.87 -3.52
C ASP A 53 8.51 8.26 -3.45
N PHE A 54 8.15 8.67 -2.24
CA PHE A 54 7.50 9.96 -1.96
C PHE A 54 8.48 11.13 -1.79
N LYS A 55 9.79 10.91 -1.98
CA LYS A 55 10.77 11.99 -2.03
C LYS A 55 10.35 13.07 -3.02
N GLY A 56 10.50 14.32 -2.61
CA GLY A 56 10.08 15.49 -3.38
C GLY A 56 8.66 15.98 -3.06
N LEU A 57 7.75 15.15 -2.52
CA LEU A 57 6.44 15.64 -2.06
C LEU A 57 6.59 16.73 -0.98
N GLY A 58 7.65 16.65 -0.16
CA GLY A 58 7.94 17.60 0.90
C GLY A 58 8.28 18.99 0.37
N GLU A 59 8.74 19.11 -0.88
CA GLU A 59 9.08 20.39 -1.52
C GLU A 59 7.86 21.12 -2.07
N LEU A 60 6.71 20.43 -2.18
CA LEU A 60 5.46 20.99 -2.71
C LEU A 60 4.67 21.70 -1.60
N LYS A 61 5.22 22.79 -1.06
CA LYS A 61 4.67 23.52 0.10
C LYS A 61 3.27 24.12 -0.11
N SER A 62 2.84 24.26 -1.37
CA SER A 62 1.51 24.78 -1.73
C SER A 62 0.49 23.69 -2.05
N LEU A 63 0.88 22.40 -2.00
CA LEU A 63 0.03 21.32 -2.48
C LEU A 63 -1.20 21.13 -1.60
N LYS A 64 -2.38 21.15 -2.22
CA LYS A 64 -3.69 21.01 -1.57
C LYS A 64 -4.41 19.73 -1.96
N ARG A 65 -4.22 19.24 -3.19
CA ARG A 65 -4.78 17.97 -3.66
C ARG A 65 -3.71 17.11 -4.32
N LEU A 66 -3.66 15.86 -3.91
CA LEU A 66 -2.77 14.84 -4.44
C LEU A 66 -3.60 13.62 -4.86
N ILE A 67 -3.45 13.20 -6.10
CA ILE A 67 -4.06 11.99 -6.65
C ILE A 67 -2.94 11.03 -7.03
N LEU A 68 -2.96 9.84 -6.42
CA LEU A 68 -1.99 8.76 -6.55
C LEU A 68 -2.70 7.45 -6.93
N ASP A 69 -3.85 7.53 -7.59
CA ASP A 69 -4.64 6.38 -7.97
C ASP A 69 -3.83 5.46 -8.91
N LYS A 70 -3.96 4.13 -8.74
CA LYS A 70 -3.30 3.14 -9.61
C LYS A 70 -1.77 3.31 -9.71
N ASN A 71 -1.08 3.38 -8.58
CA ASN A 71 0.39 3.48 -8.51
C ASN A 71 1.09 2.21 -7.98
N GLY A 72 0.35 1.19 -7.55
CA GLY A 72 0.92 -0.01 -6.93
C GLY A 72 1.54 0.24 -5.55
N ILE A 73 1.08 1.28 -4.85
CA ILE A 73 1.58 1.65 -3.52
C ILE A 73 1.19 0.56 -2.51
N THR A 74 2.17 0.01 -1.79
CA THR A 74 1.94 -1.00 -0.74
C THR A 74 1.95 -0.40 0.66
N SER A 75 2.63 0.74 0.85
CA SER A 75 2.69 1.49 2.10
C SER A 75 2.81 2.99 1.80
N VAL A 76 2.27 3.82 2.68
CA VAL A 76 2.43 5.28 2.65
C VAL A 76 3.59 5.75 3.52
N GLU A 77 4.39 4.83 4.05
CA GLU A 77 5.61 5.16 4.78
C GLU A 77 6.54 6.06 3.95
N GLY A 78 7.15 7.05 4.62
CA GLY A 78 7.97 8.06 3.95
C GLY A 78 7.17 9.23 3.38
N PHE A 79 5.85 9.28 3.55
CA PHE A 79 5.08 10.51 3.33
C PHE A 79 5.69 11.65 4.16
N PRO A 80 6.02 12.79 3.54
CA PRO A 80 6.54 13.93 4.28
C PRO A 80 5.41 14.67 5.01
N LYS A 81 5.79 15.56 5.93
CA LYS A 81 4.82 16.45 6.60
C LYS A 81 4.25 17.47 5.61
N MET A 82 3.00 17.29 5.20
CA MET A 82 2.28 18.09 4.22
C MET A 82 1.16 18.89 4.89
N LEU A 83 1.53 20.03 5.47
CA LEU A 83 0.62 20.88 6.26
C LEU A 83 -0.54 21.47 5.44
N THR A 84 -0.37 21.65 4.13
CA THR A 84 -1.37 22.27 3.25
C THR A 84 -2.31 21.28 2.58
N LEU A 85 -2.01 19.97 2.65
CA LEU A 85 -2.77 18.95 1.93
C LEU A 85 -4.18 18.82 2.53
N LYS A 86 -5.19 18.88 1.66
CA LYS A 86 -6.62 18.80 1.99
C LYS A 86 -7.30 17.59 1.39
N THR A 87 -6.88 17.16 0.21
CA THR A 87 -7.44 16.01 -0.49
C THR A 87 -6.32 15.04 -0.87
N LEU A 88 -6.52 13.77 -0.52
CA LEU A 88 -5.65 12.67 -0.90
C LEU A 88 -6.51 11.55 -1.48
N TRP A 89 -6.24 11.18 -2.73
CA TRP A 89 -6.78 9.97 -3.35
C TRP A 89 -5.63 9.00 -3.61
N ILE A 90 -5.76 7.80 -3.07
CA ILE A 90 -4.80 6.69 -3.19
C ILE A 90 -5.54 5.42 -3.61
N ASN A 91 -6.55 5.56 -4.46
CA ASN A 91 -7.43 4.45 -4.84
C ASN A 91 -6.70 3.42 -5.69
N ASN A 92 -7.17 2.17 -5.63
CA ASN A 92 -6.69 1.09 -6.48
C ASN A 92 -5.16 0.91 -6.38
N ASN A 93 -4.66 0.89 -5.15
CA ASN A 93 -3.29 0.55 -4.77
C ASN A 93 -3.32 -0.76 -3.97
N SER A 94 -2.20 -1.14 -3.36
CA SER A 94 -2.02 -2.42 -2.67
C SER A 94 -1.73 -2.24 -1.17
N ILE A 95 -2.29 -1.19 -0.56
CA ILE A 95 -2.10 -0.91 0.87
C ILE A 95 -2.92 -1.90 1.70
N SER A 96 -2.28 -2.62 2.61
CA SER A 96 -2.92 -3.62 3.49
C SER A 96 -2.87 -3.28 4.97
N ARG A 97 -1.85 -2.54 5.43
CA ARG A 97 -1.60 -2.29 6.86
C ARG A 97 -2.33 -1.02 7.34
N LEU A 98 -3.53 -1.20 7.90
CA LEU A 98 -4.38 -0.09 8.36
C LEU A 98 -3.73 0.77 9.45
N ALA A 99 -3.20 0.14 10.50
CA ALA A 99 -2.61 0.88 11.63
C ALA A 99 -1.45 1.77 11.16
N GLN A 100 -0.51 1.20 10.39
CA GLN A 100 0.63 1.91 9.82
C GLN A 100 0.18 3.07 8.91
N MET A 101 -0.80 2.83 8.03
CA MET A 101 -1.35 3.87 7.16
C MET A 101 -1.96 5.01 7.98
N ALA A 102 -2.80 4.69 8.97
CA ALA A 102 -3.50 5.67 9.78
C ALA A 102 -2.53 6.55 10.59
N GLU A 103 -1.48 5.95 11.18
CA GLU A 103 -0.42 6.66 11.89
C GLU A 103 0.38 7.60 10.99
N THR A 104 0.75 7.10 9.81
CA THR A 104 1.51 7.89 8.84
C THR A 104 0.69 9.07 8.34
N LEU A 105 -0.59 8.86 8.01
CA LEU A 105 -1.49 9.94 7.58
C LEU A 105 -1.76 10.95 8.70
N GLN A 106 -1.92 10.50 9.95
CA GLN A 106 -2.11 11.37 11.11
C GLN A 106 -0.93 12.33 11.31
N SER A 107 0.29 11.82 11.26
CA SER A 107 1.52 12.61 11.46
C SER A 107 1.86 13.48 10.24
N SER A 108 1.66 12.95 9.03
CA SER A 108 2.07 13.60 7.78
C SER A 108 1.04 14.60 7.26
N THR A 109 -0.25 14.36 7.47
CA THR A 109 -1.34 15.14 6.85
C THR A 109 -2.36 15.66 7.90
N PRO A 110 -1.92 16.46 8.89
CA PRO A 110 -2.78 16.87 10.03
C PRO A 110 -3.99 17.74 9.64
N ASN A 111 -4.04 18.18 8.39
CA ASN A 111 -5.05 19.07 7.84
C ASN A 111 -5.94 18.42 6.78
N LEU A 112 -5.80 17.10 6.58
CA LEU A 112 -6.53 16.34 5.59
C LEU A 112 -8.04 16.40 5.85
N THR A 113 -8.80 16.61 4.79
CA THR A 113 -10.26 16.85 4.83
C THR A 113 -11.02 15.87 3.95
N TYR A 114 -10.40 15.38 2.89
CA TYR A 114 -10.96 14.41 1.95
C TYR A 114 -9.96 13.29 1.75
N LEU A 115 -10.35 12.06 2.05
CA LEU A 115 -9.55 10.86 1.85
C LEU A 115 -10.35 9.85 1.03
N SER A 116 -9.68 9.19 0.10
CA SER A 116 -10.23 8.05 -0.62
C SER A 116 -9.14 6.99 -0.74
N THR A 117 -9.40 5.81 -0.19
CA THR A 117 -8.51 4.64 -0.26
C THR A 117 -9.24 3.42 -0.84
N MET A 118 -10.37 3.64 -1.51
CA MET A 118 -11.17 2.60 -2.17
C MET A 118 -10.31 1.68 -3.04
N LYS A 119 -10.69 0.41 -3.12
CA LYS A 119 -9.96 -0.62 -3.90
C LYS A 119 -8.52 -0.83 -3.43
N ASN A 120 -8.25 -0.63 -2.15
CA ASN A 120 -7.05 -1.14 -1.48
C ASN A 120 -7.46 -2.29 -0.55
N PRO A 121 -6.59 -3.29 -0.31
CA PRO A 121 -6.86 -4.33 0.69
C PRO A 121 -7.26 -3.78 2.07
N VAL A 122 -6.73 -2.62 2.45
CA VAL A 122 -7.06 -1.92 3.72
C VAL A 122 -8.49 -1.38 3.80
N CYS A 123 -9.16 -1.19 2.66
CA CYS A 123 -10.52 -0.67 2.57
C CYS A 123 -11.45 -1.81 2.14
N PRO A 124 -12.11 -2.51 3.10
CA PRO A 124 -13.05 -3.57 2.77
C PRO A 124 -14.18 -3.04 1.91
N ASP A 125 -14.62 -3.83 0.94
CA ASP A 125 -15.72 -3.42 0.06
C ASP A 125 -17.04 -3.35 0.83
N MET A 126 -17.68 -2.18 0.80
CA MET A 126 -18.94 -1.89 1.53
C MET A 126 -20.16 -2.71 1.06
N TYR A 127 -20.06 -3.42 -0.06
CA TYR A 127 -21.23 -3.98 -0.78
C TYR A 127 -21.36 -5.50 -0.71
N PHE A 128 -20.51 -6.19 0.06
CA PHE A 128 -20.67 -7.62 0.26
C PHE A 128 -21.67 -7.91 1.39
N GLN A 129 -22.67 -8.72 1.08
CA GLN A 129 -23.89 -8.95 1.87
C GLN A 129 -23.71 -9.91 3.06
N ASP A 130 -22.49 -10.32 3.40
CA ASP A 130 -22.27 -11.02 4.65
C ASP A 130 -22.04 -9.99 5.78
N GLY A 131 -22.72 -10.17 6.92
CA GLY A 131 -22.61 -9.24 8.05
C GLY A 131 -21.23 -9.22 8.74
N SER A 132 -20.29 -10.08 8.33
CA SER A 132 -18.91 -10.07 8.84
C SER A 132 -18.11 -8.92 8.24
N LEU A 133 -18.29 -8.65 6.94
CA LEU A 133 -17.59 -7.59 6.21
C LEU A 133 -18.06 -6.18 6.59
N GLU A 134 -19.34 -6.02 6.98
CA GLU A 134 -19.87 -4.76 7.51
C GLU A 134 -19.10 -4.30 8.76
N ASN A 135 -18.78 -5.25 9.65
CA ASN A 135 -18.00 -4.97 10.85
C ASN A 135 -16.56 -4.59 10.52
N ALA A 136 -15.95 -5.19 9.50
CA ALA A 136 -14.59 -4.87 9.07
C ALA A 136 -14.50 -3.43 8.53
N TYR A 137 -15.42 -3.05 7.62
CA TYR A 137 -15.46 -1.68 7.09
C TYR A 137 -15.75 -0.66 8.19
N LYS A 138 -16.66 -0.97 9.13
CA LYS A 138 -16.96 -0.08 10.26
C LYS A 138 -15.72 0.18 11.12
N ARG A 139 -14.93 -0.86 11.45
CA ARG A 139 -13.68 -0.70 12.21
C ARG A 139 -12.66 0.16 11.45
N TYR A 140 -12.48 -0.12 10.17
CA TYR A 140 -11.64 0.67 9.26
C TYR A 140 -12.02 2.16 9.29
N ARG A 141 -13.30 2.43 9.08
CA ARG A 141 -13.85 3.78 8.96
C ARG A 141 -13.74 4.56 10.26
N LEU A 142 -14.13 3.96 11.40
CA LEU A 142 -14.05 4.61 12.70
C LEU A 142 -12.60 4.88 13.11
N LEU A 143 -11.66 3.98 12.83
CA LEU A 143 -10.25 4.19 13.13
C LEU A 143 -9.68 5.39 12.36
N LEU A 144 -9.96 5.50 11.06
CA LEU A 144 -9.51 6.65 10.26
C LEU A 144 -10.15 7.96 10.71
N ILE A 145 -11.44 7.97 11.07
CA ILE A 145 -12.12 9.15 11.62
C ILE A 145 -11.48 9.58 12.95
N TYR A 146 -11.15 8.62 13.82
CA TYR A 146 -10.47 8.88 15.09
C TYR A 146 -9.07 9.49 14.87
N LYS A 147 -8.28 8.92 13.95
CA LYS A 147 -6.91 9.35 13.68
C LYS A 147 -6.82 10.66 12.92
N LEU A 148 -7.83 10.98 12.10
CA LEU A 148 -7.89 12.15 11.21
C LEU A 148 -9.07 13.05 11.60
N PRO A 149 -8.98 13.83 12.69
CA PRO A 149 -10.13 14.54 13.25
C PRO A 149 -10.73 15.61 12.33
N LYS A 150 -9.96 16.12 11.35
CA LYS A 150 -10.43 17.13 10.37
C LYS A 150 -11.08 16.54 9.11
N LEU A 151 -11.15 15.21 9.01
CA LEU A 151 -11.70 14.51 7.86
C LEU A 151 -13.19 14.77 7.72
N LYS A 152 -13.66 15.25 6.57
CA LYS A 152 -15.08 15.52 6.26
C LYS A 152 -15.69 14.48 5.34
N PHE A 153 -14.88 13.86 4.49
CA PHE A 153 -15.30 12.80 3.57
C PHE A 153 -14.27 11.68 3.56
N LEU A 154 -14.76 10.45 3.62
CA LEU A 154 -13.97 9.23 3.54
C LEU A 154 -14.67 8.27 2.57
N ASP A 155 -13.96 7.84 1.52
CA ASP A 155 -14.45 6.85 0.53
C ASP A 155 -15.83 7.21 -0.04
N ALA A 156 -15.91 8.40 -0.65
CA ALA A 156 -17.11 8.99 -1.26
C ALA A 156 -18.29 9.30 -0.32
N THR A 157 -18.21 9.00 0.98
CA THR A 157 -19.28 9.26 1.95
C THR A 157 -18.88 10.33 2.98
N PRO A 158 -19.79 11.25 3.35
CA PRO A 158 -19.51 12.26 4.37
C PRO A 158 -19.32 11.61 5.75
N VAL A 159 -18.47 12.21 6.58
CA VAL A 159 -18.29 11.83 7.98
C VAL A 159 -19.37 12.52 8.81
N SER A 160 -20.29 11.73 9.37
CA SER A 160 -21.39 12.21 10.22
C SER A 160 -20.92 12.52 11.65
N SER A 161 -21.71 13.30 12.39
CA SER A 161 -21.47 13.57 13.81
C SER A 161 -21.58 12.30 14.67
N GLU A 162 -22.44 11.36 14.29
CA GLU A 162 -22.63 10.09 14.99
C GLU A 162 -21.37 9.22 14.87
N GLU A 163 -20.83 9.08 13.66
CA GLU A 163 -19.57 8.34 13.46
C GLU A 163 -18.41 8.99 14.22
N ARG A 164 -18.37 10.33 14.34
CA ARG A 164 -17.35 10.99 15.17
C ARG A 164 -17.45 10.60 16.63
N LYS A 165 -18.66 10.59 17.19
CA LYS A 165 -18.89 10.18 18.58
C LYS A 165 -18.51 8.71 18.79
N GLN A 166 -18.87 7.84 17.84
CA GLN A 166 -18.48 6.44 17.88
C GLN A 166 -16.95 6.24 17.77
N ALA A 167 -16.30 7.00 16.90
CA ALA A 167 -14.84 6.98 16.72
C ALA A 167 -14.11 7.50 17.97
N GLU A 168 -14.64 8.50 18.67
CA GLU A 168 -14.09 8.96 19.94
C GLU A 168 -14.19 7.89 21.04
N GLN A 169 -15.32 7.18 21.12
CA GLN A 169 -15.53 6.13 22.10
C GLN A 169 -14.73 4.85 21.82
N GLN A 170 -14.66 4.43 20.55
CA GLN A 170 -14.10 3.14 20.16
C GLN A 170 -12.67 3.24 19.60
N GLY A 171 -12.27 4.41 19.12
CA GLY A 171 -11.00 4.65 18.44
C GLY A 171 -9.75 4.19 19.21
N PRO A 172 -9.61 4.47 20.52
CA PRO A 172 -8.47 3.99 21.30
C PRO A 172 -8.36 2.46 21.37
N SER A 173 -9.50 1.77 21.48
CA SER A 173 -9.55 0.31 21.51
C SER A 173 -9.25 -0.29 20.13
N LEU A 174 -9.84 0.30 19.08
CA LEU A 174 -9.59 -0.10 17.69
C LEU A 174 -8.13 0.11 17.29
N ASP A 175 -7.52 1.23 17.67
CA ASP A 175 -6.11 1.51 17.39
C ASP A 175 -5.19 0.49 18.06
N ARG A 176 -5.47 0.13 19.33
CA ARG A 176 -4.73 -0.90 20.04
C ARG A 176 -4.86 -2.26 19.36
N MET A 177 -6.09 -2.69 19.08
CA MET A 177 -6.38 -3.96 18.43
C MET A 177 -5.68 -4.07 17.07
N MET A 178 -5.77 -3.05 16.22
CA MET A 178 -5.16 -3.08 14.88
C MET A 178 -3.63 -3.10 14.93
N ARG A 179 -3.01 -2.42 15.91
CA ARG A 179 -1.56 -2.49 16.12
C ARG A 179 -1.10 -3.87 16.58
N GLU A 180 -1.88 -4.53 17.45
CA GLU A 180 -1.58 -5.89 17.91
C GLU A 180 -1.66 -6.89 16.75
N MET A 181 -2.71 -6.81 15.92
CA MET A 181 -2.83 -7.64 14.72
C MET A 181 -1.64 -7.49 13.76
N CYS A 182 -1.15 -6.26 13.54
CA CYS A 182 0.05 -6.05 12.71
C CYS A 182 1.32 -6.67 13.30
N LYS A 183 1.47 -6.69 14.64
CA LYS A 183 2.64 -7.33 15.28
C LYS A 183 2.62 -8.84 15.09
N ASP A 184 1.45 -9.45 15.25
CA ASP A 184 1.30 -10.90 15.04
C ASP A 184 1.64 -11.29 13.59
N GLU A 185 1.23 -10.45 12.61
CA GLU A 185 1.60 -10.61 11.21
C GLU A 185 3.11 -10.50 10.98
N ASP A 186 3.76 -9.45 11.51
CA ASP A 186 5.21 -9.25 11.38
C ASP A 186 6.00 -10.39 12.04
N GLU A 187 5.59 -10.85 13.24
CA GLU A 187 6.21 -11.97 13.94
C GLU A 187 6.06 -13.29 13.16
N TYR A 188 4.90 -13.52 12.55
CA TYR A 188 4.64 -14.69 11.72
C TYR A 188 5.50 -14.67 10.43
N GLU A 189 5.57 -13.53 9.75
CA GLU A 189 6.42 -13.34 8.57
C GLU A 189 7.91 -13.56 8.91
N ASP A 190 8.39 -13.02 10.02
CA ASP A 190 9.75 -13.23 10.53
C ASP A 190 10.04 -14.71 10.80
N GLN A 191 9.09 -15.42 11.40
CA GLN A 191 9.22 -16.86 11.65
C GLN A 191 9.29 -17.67 10.36
N ILE A 192 8.49 -17.31 9.34
CA ILE A 192 8.57 -17.94 8.01
C ILE A 192 9.93 -17.66 7.38
N GLN A 193 10.40 -16.41 7.40
CA GLN A 193 11.69 -16.04 6.82
C GLN A 193 12.86 -16.76 7.50
N ARG A 194 12.86 -16.89 8.83
CA ARG A 194 13.88 -17.67 9.56
C ARG A 194 13.85 -19.16 9.22
N LYS A 195 12.67 -19.72 8.94
CA LYS A 195 12.52 -21.12 8.50
C LYS A 195 13.02 -21.32 7.07
N THR A 196 12.83 -20.36 6.17
CA THR A 196 13.26 -20.44 4.77
C THR A 196 14.73 -20.04 4.55
N GLN A 197 15.33 -19.28 5.47
CA GLN A 197 16.74 -18.87 5.43
C GLN A 197 17.73 -19.87 6.06
N LYS A 198 17.30 -21.06 6.52
CA LYS A 198 18.27 -22.09 6.93
C LYS A 198 19.19 -22.39 5.73
N PRO A 199 20.53 -22.32 5.89
CA PRO A 199 21.44 -22.64 4.80
C PRO A 199 21.12 -24.05 4.33
N PHE A 200 20.92 -24.21 3.02
CA PHE A 200 20.89 -25.53 2.42
C PHE A 200 22.22 -26.19 2.77
N SER A 201 22.18 -27.06 3.77
CA SER A 201 23.30 -27.92 4.10
C SER A 201 23.30 -28.96 2.99
N PRO A 202 24.29 -29.02 2.08
CA PRO A 202 24.33 -30.12 1.14
C PRO A 202 24.28 -31.41 1.96
N PRO A 203 23.43 -32.38 1.59
CA PRO A 203 23.32 -33.61 2.35
C PRO A 203 24.72 -34.19 2.51
N LYS A 204 25.12 -34.51 3.74
CA LYS A 204 26.32 -35.32 3.99
C LYS A 204 26.19 -36.53 3.07
N LYS A 205 27.21 -36.76 2.23
CA LYS A 205 27.23 -37.81 1.20
C LYS A 205 26.48 -39.04 1.70
N PRO A 206 25.48 -39.57 0.97
CA PRO A 206 24.83 -40.78 1.42
C PRO A 206 25.90 -41.87 1.50
N ALA A 207 26.02 -42.51 2.66
CA ALA A 207 26.70 -43.80 2.75
C ALA A 207 25.87 -44.74 1.86
N ALA A 208 26.34 -44.97 0.63
CA ALA A 208 25.70 -45.88 -0.29
C ALA A 208 25.81 -47.29 0.28
N TYR A 209 24.76 -47.75 0.95
CA TYR A 209 24.55 -49.19 1.15
C TYR A 209 23.75 -49.70 -0.05
N LEU A 210 24.42 -50.46 -0.90
CA LEU A 210 23.84 -51.08 -2.08
C LEU A 210 23.05 -52.34 -1.64
N ALA A 211 21.88 -52.15 -1.05
CA ALA A 211 20.90 -53.21 -0.88
C ALA A 211 19.88 -53.12 -2.01
N LYS A 212 19.86 -54.12 -2.90
CA LYS A 212 18.86 -54.26 -3.97
C LYS A 212 17.50 -54.57 -3.35
N GLY A 213 16.75 -53.54 -2.96
CA GLY A 213 15.33 -53.62 -2.63
C GLY A 213 14.51 -52.99 -3.76
N HIS A 214 13.65 -53.78 -4.40
CA HIS A 214 12.67 -53.24 -5.34
C HIS A 214 11.61 -52.46 -4.55
N VAL A 215 11.76 -51.14 -4.46
CA VAL A 215 10.71 -50.26 -3.93
C VAL A 215 9.89 -49.76 -5.10
N ARG A 216 8.67 -50.29 -5.27
CA ARG A 216 7.68 -49.70 -6.16
C ARG A 216 7.07 -48.49 -5.48
N TYR A 217 7.25 -47.32 -6.09
CA TYR A 217 6.58 -46.09 -5.70
C TYR A 217 5.11 -46.17 -6.13
N ASN A 218 4.20 -46.29 -5.17
CA ASN A 218 2.77 -46.14 -5.39
C ASN A 218 2.41 -44.70 -5.04
N GLY A 219 2.09 -43.86 -6.02
CA GLY A 219 1.85 -42.42 -5.86
C GLY A 219 0.62 -42.02 -5.03
N ALA A 220 0.22 -42.78 -4.01
CA ALA A 220 -0.95 -42.57 -3.17
C ALA A 220 -0.82 -41.40 -2.18
N GLN A 221 0.37 -40.78 -2.06
CA GLN A 221 0.64 -39.68 -1.12
C GLN A 221 1.21 -38.42 -1.80
N SER A 222 1.21 -38.35 -3.13
CA SER A 222 1.56 -37.12 -3.85
C SER A 222 0.31 -36.28 -4.10
N GLU A 223 0.08 -35.27 -3.28
CA GLU A 223 -0.95 -34.25 -3.55
C GLU A 223 -0.51 -33.26 -4.65
N GLY A 224 0.71 -33.39 -5.18
CA GLY A 224 1.37 -32.35 -5.97
C GLY A 224 1.30 -32.46 -7.50
N ASN A 225 0.88 -33.58 -8.10
CA ASN A 225 0.94 -33.76 -9.56
C ASN A 225 -0.40 -34.21 -10.16
N ARG A 226 -1.44 -33.37 -10.04
CA ARG A 226 -2.72 -33.60 -10.76
C ARG A 226 -2.79 -32.97 -12.16
N PHE A 227 -1.77 -32.23 -12.60
CA PHE A 227 -1.85 -31.43 -13.83
C PHE A 227 -0.77 -31.71 -14.89
N ILE A 228 0.13 -32.67 -14.67
CA ILE A 228 1.09 -33.07 -15.71
C ILE A 228 0.52 -34.31 -16.42
N MET A 229 0.10 -34.15 -17.66
CA MET A 229 -0.28 -35.25 -18.54
C MET A 229 0.94 -35.67 -19.36
N ASN A 230 1.12 -36.99 -19.55
CA ASN A 230 2.25 -37.60 -20.26
C ASN A 230 2.36 -37.22 -21.76
N SER A 231 1.50 -36.34 -22.27
CA SER A 231 1.59 -35.79 -23.63
C SER A 231 2.57 -34.62 -23.76
N GLU A 232 3.13 -34.14 -22.64
CA GLU A 232 4.10 -33.03 -22.60
C GLU A 232 5.55 -33.48 -22.28
N LEU A 233 5.83 -34.77 -22.38
CA LEU A 233 7.18 -35.35 -22.25
C LEU A 233 7.65 -35.96 -23.58
#